data_AF-A0A946ZQD5-F1
#
_entry.id   AF-A0A946ZQD5-F1
#
_cell.length_a   1.000
_cell.length_b   1.000
_cell.length_c   1.000
_cell.angle_alpha   90.00
_cell.angle_beta   90.00
_cell.angle_gamma   90.00
#
_symmetry.space_group_name_H-M   'P 1'
#
loop_
_entity.id
_entity.type
_entity.pdbx_description
1 polymer ?
#
loop_
_entity_poly.entity_id
_entity_poly.type
_entity_poly.pdbx_seq_one_letter_code
_entity_poly.pdbx_strand_id
1 'polypeptide(L)'
;MTTKLRLVLPITMLFACFYVVGQTQYWQPAEVQNNILSADLKGLEAQKVRYFSLQESILNRELEKITSKRVERTLVYFPDSEGQLTPFQVKETPVFSPELSARYPEIRSYSGIGVNDKSKRVRFSVSPKGVEAMFVNHDGNRNRFLQKVSPQRGEYILYDRKGYSGEMEKFICETEEKRVALAQSRTKKLFDDQRLRKFRIAVSATGEYTQFHGGTVVGALSAINATLTRVNEVFMSDLGIELELIANNDLVVYTDPETDPYQSNLNTEVQTTLNNIIGDLNYDVGHLFHEDTNGGNAGFIGAVCQTNQKGSAYSASTVPQGDVFDLDYVAHELGHQFGANHTWSFDSEGTGVQAEPASGSTIMGYAGIVQGNNVQNNGDDYFHYFSILQISEYILTTSCAVETSLTNSPPVITPLVDYIIPAGTAFVLPGEASDPDTGDVLTYTWEQIDDGVVTTETFGPQNASGANFRSLRPTIDSARYFPQLARVIQGELTQTNPPINSAWETVSEIERDLNFALTVRDNAAGGGQISSDVLNVRVSNTAGPFVVNSQAASETYNAGTVQTVSWDVAGT
;
A
#
# COMPACT_ATOMS: atom_id res chain seq x y z
N MET A 1 70.97 4.03 2.64
CA MET A 1 69.62 4.61 2.78
C MET A 1 69.11 4.30 4.18
N THR A 2 69.11 5.29 5.08
CA THR A 2 68.50 5.17 6.41
C THR A 2 67.00 5.41 6.28
N THR A 3 66.21 4.33 6.24
CA THR A 3 64.76 4.38 6.17
C THR A 3 64.20 4.95 7.47
N LYS A 4 63.50 6.09 7.39
CA LYS A 4 62.92 6.78 8.54
C LYS A 4 61.72 6.00 9.10
N LEU A 5 61.98 5.02 9.98
CA LEU A 5 60.96 4.24 10.70
C LEU A 5 60.01 5.09 11.57
N ARG A 6 60.31 6.37 11.81
CA ARG A 6 59.53 7.27 12.67
C ARG A 6 58.13 7.58 12.16
N LEU A 7 57.85 7.33 10.87
CA LEU A 7 56.54 7.58 10.25
C LEU A 7 55.63 6.34 10.20
N VAL A 8 56.15 5.13 10.45
CA VAL A 8 55.35 3.90 10.37
C VAL A 8 54.32 3.84 11.49
N LEU A 9 54.73 4.15 12.72
CA LEU A 9 53.85 4.14 13.89
C LEU A 9 52.70 5.17 13.85
N PRO A 10 52.93 6.45 13.46
CA PRO A 10 51.83 7.40 13.34
C PRO A 10 50.91 7.10 12.15
N ILE A 11 51.42 6.55 11.05
CA ILE A 11 50.57 6.14 9.91
C ILE A 11 49.70 4.93 10.29
N THR A 12 50.24 3.92 10.98
CA THR A 12 49.43 2.79 11.48
C THR A 12 48.44 3.22 12.56
N MET A 13 48.77 4.18 13.42
CA MET A 13 47.78 4.78 14.33
C MET A 13 46.70 5.58 13.59
N LEU A 14 47.05 6.33 12.54
CA LEU A 14 46.08 7.06 11.71
C LEU A 14 45.11 6.09 11.02
N PHE A 15 45.62 4.99 10.44
CA PHE A 15 44.78 3.94 9.84
C PHE A 15 43.98 3.15 10.90
N ALA A 16 44.52 2.91 12.09
CA ALA A 16 43.77 2.30 13.19
C ALA A 16 42.63 3.22 13.70
N CYS A 17 42.80 4.55 13.67
CA CYS A 17 41.72 5.49 13.97
C CYS A 17 40.58 5.46 12.94
N PHE A 18 40.86 5.12 11.67
CA PHE A 18 39.82 4.92 10.66
C PHE A 18 39.08 3.57 10.76
N TYR A 19 39.65 2.58 11.44
CA TYR A 19 38.99 1.29 11.73
C TYR A 19 38.07 1.33 12.96
N VAL A 20 38.11 2.40 13.78
CA VAL A 20 37.37 2.49 15.05
C VAL A 20 36.13 3.38 14.96
N VAL A 21 35.76 3.88 13.77
CA VAL A 21 34.36 4.28 13.53
C VAL A 21 33.54 3.01 13.31
N GLY A 22 33.39 2.21 14.37
CA GLY A 22 32.49 1.08 14.39
C GLY A 22 31.08 1.60 14.13
N GLN A 23 30.53 1.30 12.95
CA GLN A 23 29.09 1.37 12.74
C GLN A 23 28.43 0.66 13.92
N THR A 24 27.55 1.34 14.65
CA THR A 24 26.74 0.71 15.70
C THR A 24 25.84 -0.33 15.03
N GLN A 25 26.32 -1.56 14.91
CA GLN A 25 25.56 -2.66 14.33
C GLN A 25 24.59 -3.21 15.39
N TYR A 26 23.44 -2.55 15.52
CA TYR A 26 22.34 -3.06 16.33
C TYR A 26 21.46 -4.06 15.58
N TRP A 27 21.66 -4.21 14.27
CA TRP A 27 21.11 -5.29 13.46
C TRP A 27 22.20 -6.32 13.18
N GLN A 28 21.89 -7.60 13.33
CA GLN A 28 22.76 -8.71 12.95
C GLN A 28 21.93 -9.78 12.23
N PRO A 29 22.45 -10.42 11.16
CA PRO A 29 21.78 -11.56 10.54
C PRO A 29 21.47 -12.65 11.58
N ALA A 30 20.29 -13.26 11.46
CA ALA A 30 19.86 -14.37 12.30
C ALA A 30 19.52 -15.60 11.45
N GLU A 31 19.52 -16.79 12.07
CA GLU A 31 19.16 -18.04 11.40
C GLU A 31 17.66 -18.34 11.52
N VAL A 32 17.16 -19.13 10.56
CA VAL A 32 15.77 -19.54 10.43
C VAL A 32 15.32 -20.39 11.63
N GLN A 33 14.25 -19.98 12.32
CA GLN A 33 13.56 -20.83 13.31
C GLN A 33 12.06 -20.93 12.99
N ASN A 34 11.72 -21.74 11.96
CA ASN A 34 10.35 -21.91 11.45
C ASN A 34 9.29 -22.29 12.51
N ASN A 35 9.69 -22.89 13.63
CA ASN A 35 8.76 -23.38 14.66
C ASN A 35 8.23 -22.28 15.60
N ILE A 36 8.62 -21.01 15.41
CA ILE A 36 8.41 -19.92 16.40
C ILE A 36 7.81 -18.66 15.75
N LEU A 37 7.42 -18.73 14.47
CA LEU A 37 6.75 -17.63 13.78
C LEU A 37 5.41 -17.28 14.45
N SER A 38 5.15 -15.98 14.65
CA SER A 38 3.83 -15.47 14.97
C SER A 38 2.81 -15.88 13.92
N ALA A 39 1.53 -15.93 14.30
CA ALA A 39 0.50 -16.53 13.47
C ALA A 39 0.33 -15.82 12.11
N ASP A 40 0.51 -14.50 12.05
CA ASP A 40 0.43 -13.66 10.86
C ASP A 40 1.59 -13.88 9.86
N LEU A 41 2.68 -14.48 10.34
CA LEU A 41 3.84 -14.82 9.53
C LEU A 41 3.79 -16.27 9.03
N LYS A 42 2.81 -17.06 9.49
CA LYS A 42 2.59 -18.43 8.99
C LYS A 42 2.04 -18.34 7.57
N GLY A 43 2.77 -18.93 6.62
CA GLY A 43 2.44 -18.86 5.18
C GLY A 43 3.54 -18.22 4.35
N LEU A 44 4.45 -17.47 4.98
CA LEU A 44 5.64 -16.94 4.29
C LEU A 44 6.60 -18.07 3.89
N GLU A 45 6.94 -18.12 2.61
CA GLU A 45 7.92 -19.06 2.07
C GLU A 45 9.32 -18.72 2.59
N ALA A 46 9.98 -19.67 3.25
CA ALA A 46 11.29 -19.48 3.86
C ALA A 46 12.38 -18.95 2.91
N GLN A 47 12.27 -19.18 1.59
CA GLN A 47 13.23 -18.70 0.59
C GLN A 47 13.07 -17.19 0.28
N LYS A 48 11.89 -16.63 0.56
CA LYS A 48 11.50 -15.24 0.23
C LYS A 48 11.66 -14.28 1.43
N VAL A 49 12.22 -14.74 2.54
CA VAL A 49 12.37 -13.96 3.77
C VAL A 49 13.81 -13.88 4.24
N ARG A 50 14.11 -12.89 5.10
CA ARG A 50 15.39 -12.74 5.79
C ARG A 50 15.15 -12.53 7.28
N TYR A 51 16.03 -13.06 8.12
CA TYR A 51 15.94 -12.95 9.57
C TYR A 51 17.06 -12.08 10.12
N PHE A 52 16.73 -11.25 11.09
CA PHE A 52 17.66 -10.37 11.77
C PHE A 52 17.41 -10.37 13.27
N SER A 53 18.46 -10.18 14.06
CA SER A 53 18.35 -9.86 15.48
C SER A 53 18.57 -8.36 15.68
N LEU A 54 17.78 -7.78 16.58
CA LEU A 54 17.84 -6.37 16.93
C LEU A 54 18.27 -6.19 18.39
N GLN A 55 19.30 -5.37 18.59
CA GLN A 55 19.62 -4.81 19.90
C GLN A 55 18.75 -3.56 20.14
N GLU A 56 17.50 -3.78 20.57
CA GLU A 56 16.48 -2.73 20.73
C GLU A 56 16.97 -1.54 21.58
N SER A 57 17.74 -1.80 22.64
CA SER A 57 18.29 -0.74 23.51
C SER A 57 19.24 0.24 22.79
N ILE A 58 19.95 -0.20 21.75
CA ILE A 58 20.85 0.65 20.96
C ILE A 58 20.03 1.49 19.98
N LEU A 59 19.07 0.87 19.29
CA LEU A 59 18.15 1.59 18.40
C LEU A 59 17.38 2.67 19.17
N ASN A 60 16.83 2.33 20.33
CA ASN A 60 16.08 3.27 21.16
C ASN A 60 16.94 4.47 21.58
N ARG A 61 18.22 4.27 21.90
CA ARG A 61 19.15 5.37 22.21
C ARG A 61 19.39 6.30 21.03
N GLU A 62 19.41 5.77 19.81
CA GLU A 62 19.53 6.59 18.60
C GLU A 62 18.26 7.43 18.37
N LEU A 63 17.09 6.83 18.57
CA LEU A 63 15.79 7.52 18.46
C LEU A 63 15.56 8.53 19.59
N GLU A 64 16.09 8.27 20.80
CA GLU A 64 16.05 9.19 21.94
C GLU A 64 16.64 10.57 21.62
N LYS A 65 17.57 10.66 20.66
CA LYS A 65 18.12 11.94 20.20
C LYS A 65 17.02 12.84 19.61
N ILE A 66 16.05 12.24 18.92
CA ILE A 66 14.89 12.94 18.37
C ILE A 66 13.91 13.27 19.50
N THR A 67 13.53 12.28 20.30
CA THR A 67 12.45 12.43 21.28
C THR A 67 12.83 13.37 22.45
N SER A 68 14.11 13.45 22.79
CA SER A 68 14.64 14.44 23.74
C SER A 68 14.79 15.85 23.15
N LYS A 69 14.31 16.08 21.92
CA LYS A 69 14.38 17.33 21.16
C LYS A 69 15.82 17.88 21.02
N ARG A 70 16.83 17.00 21.09
CA ARG A 70 18.23 17.38 20.85
C ARG A 70 18.50 17.63 19.38
N VAL A 71 17.84 16.86 18.52
CA VAL A 71 17.85 17.00 17.06
C VAL A 71 16.44 16.78 16.52
N GLU A 72 16.11 17.38 15.38
CA GLU A 72 14.83 17.10 14.69
C GLU A 72 14.89 15.78 13.91
N ARG A 73 16.10 15.37 13.50
CA ARG A 73 16.32 14.18 12.69
C ARG A 73 17.60 13.46 13.11
N THR A 74 17.62 12.14 13.00
CA THR A 74 18.81 11.30 13.23
C THR A 74 19.00 10.27 12.12
N LEU A 75 20.19 9.69 12.02
CA LEU A 75 20.45 8.58 11.11
C LEU A 75 20.09 7.25 11.79
N VAL A 76 19.25 6.46 11.12
CA VAL A 76 18.87 5.11 11.55
C VAL A 76 19.11 4.18 10.37
N TYR A 77 19.73 3.04 10.66
CA TYR A 77 20.05 1.99 9.71
C TYR A 77 19.05 0.84 9.83
N PHE A 78 18.64 0.32 8.68
CA PHE A 78 17.83 -0.90 8.57
C PHE A 78 18.44 -1.86 7.55
N PRO A 79 18.32 -3.18 7.75
CA PRO A 79 18.81 -4.15 6.79
C PRO A 79 17.92 -4.19 5.54
N ASP A 80 18.54 -4.42 4.39
CA ASP A 80 17.86 -4.74 3.14
C ASP A 80 17.81 -6.25 2.86
N SER A 81 17.37 -6.64 1.66
CA SER A 81 17.26 -8.05 1.23
C SER A 81 18.60 -8.77 1.10
N GLU A 82 19.68 -8.01 0.93
CA GLU A 82 21.05 -8.52 0.88
C GLU A 82 21.69 -8.55 2.28
N GLY A 83 20.97 -8.06 3.30
CA GLY A 83 21.48 -7.91 4.66
C GLY A 83 22.38 -6.69 4.83
N GLN A 84 22.48 -5.81 3.84
CA GLN A 84 23.24 -4.57 3.94
C GLN A 84 22.44 -3.52 4.72
N LEU A 85 23.13 -2.72 5.52
CA LEU A 85 22.51 -1.68 6.32
C LEU A 85 22.34 -0.40 5.50
N THR A 86 21.08 -0.08 5.18
CA THR A 86 20.70 1.14 4.48
C THR A 86 20.45 2.26 5.49
N PRO A 87 21.10 3.44 5.34
CA PRO A 87 20.86 4.60 6.20
C PRO A 87 19.62 5.39 5.77
N PHE A 88 18.79 5.74 6.75
CA PHE A 88 17.63 6.61 6.62
C PHE A 88 17.79 7.83 7.52
N GLN A 89 17.48 9.01 6.98
CA GLN A 89 17.30 10.22 7.76
C GLN A 89 15.89 10.21 8.37
N VAL A 90 15.80 9.91 9.66
CA VAL A 90 14.55 9.67 10.38
C VAL A 90 14.11 10.89 11.17
N LYS A 91 12.80 11.15 11.19
CA LYS A 91 12.10 12.10 12.08
C LYS A 91 10.95 11.39 12.80
N GLU A 92 10.53 11.93 13.95
CA GLU A 92 9.30 11.49 14.60
C GLU A 92 8.07 11.93 13.77
N THR A 93 7.09 11.06 13.64
CA THR A 93 5.83 11.30 12.92
C THR A 93 4.73 10.60 13.71
N PRO A 94 4.31 11.18 14.84
CA PRO A 94 3.47 10.51 15.82
C PRO A 94 2.07 10.28 15.24
N VAL A 95 1.56 9.07 15.42
CA VAL A 95 0.15 8.75 15.16
C VAL A 95 -0.72 9.19 16.33
N PHE A 96 -0.21 9.11 17.55
CA PHE A 96 -0.94 9.52 18.74
C PHE A 96 -1.04 11.04 18.82
N SER A 97 -2.18 11.54 19.32
CA SER A 97 -2.27 12.94 19.73
C SER A 97 -1.14 13.29 20.72
N PRO A 98 -0.79 14.58 20.86
CA PRO A 98 0.22 15.01 21.82
C PRO A 98 -0.07 14.55 23.26
N GLU A 99 -1.34 14.58 23.68
CA GLU A 99 -1.78 14.19 25.03
C GLU A 99 -1.69 12.69 25.25
N LEU A 100 -2.04 11.87 24.25
CA LEU A 100 -1.92 10.42 24.35
C LEU A 100 -0.44 10.01 24.33
N SER A 101 0.37 10.62 23.47
CA SER A 101 1.82 10.44 23.43
C SER A 101 2.49 10.79 24.77
N ALA A 102 1.98 11.80 25.49
CA ALA A 102 2.50 12.16 26.81
C ALA A 102 2.16 11.12 27.89
N ARG A 103 1.02 10.42 27.77
CA ARG A 103 0.63 9.35 28.70
C ARG A 103 1.32 8.02 28.43
N TYR A 104 1.62 7.73 27.16
CA TYR A 104 2.27 6.50 26.70
C TYR A 104 3.56 6.82 25.91
N PRO A 105 4.57 7.46 26.54
CA PRO A 105 5.76 7.96 25.86
C PRO A 105 6.69 6.88 25.28
N GLU A 106 6.45 5.60 25.62
CA GLU A 106 7.13 4.43 25.09
C GLU A 106 6.59 3.94 23.74
N ILE A 107 5.42 4.42 23.30
CA ILE A 107 4.81 4.10 22.01
C ILE A 107 5.02 5.28 21.06
N ARG A 108 5.73 5.06 19.96
CA ARG A 108 6.12 6.12 19.02
C ARG A 108 6.10 5.64 17.58
N SER A 109 6.02 6.61 16.67
CA SER A 109 6.06 6.37 15.22
C SER A 109 6.98 7.36 14.52
N TYR A 110 7.59 6.90 13.44
CA TYR A 110 8.65 7.58 12.75
C TYR A 110 8.51 7.41 11.24
N SER A 111 9.02 8.40 10.51
CA SER A 111 9.23 8.32 9.06
C SER A 111 10.68 8.63 8.73
N GLY A 112 11.19 8.01 7.68
CA GLY A 112 12.56 8.21 7.21
C GLY A 112 12.67 8.15 5.70
N ILE A 113 13.66 8.88 5.18
CA ILE A 113 14.00 8.93 3.75
C ILE A 113 15.43 8.40 3.59
N GLY A 114 15.67 7.57 2.59
CA GLY A 114 16.99 7.03 2.29
C GLY A 114 18.00 8.14 2.02
N VAL A 115 19.16 8.07 2.66
CA VAL A 115 20.20 9.12 2.53
C VAL A 115 20.84 9.08 1.14
N ASN A 116 21.07 7.86 0.63
CA ASN A 116 21.73 7.62 -0.65
C ASN A 116 20.74 7.51 -1.81
N ASP A 117 19.47 7.27 -1.51
CA ASP A 117 18.42 7.00 -2.48
C ASP A 117 17.08 7.51 -1.92
N LYS A 118 16.59 8.61 -2.50
CA LYS A 118 15.36 9.26 -2.05
C LYS A 118 14.10 8.51 -2.45
N SER A 119 14.20 7.55 -3.38
CA SER A 119 13.08 6.67 -3.74
C SER A 119 12.73 5.67 -2.63
N LYS A 120 13.64 5.49 -1.65
CA LYS A 120 13.44 4.59 -0.52
C LYS A 120 12.96 5.37 0.69
N ARG A 121 11.82 4.95 1.24
CA ARG A 121 11.27 5.47 2.48
C ARG A 121 11.06 4.35 3.48
N VAL A 122 11.02 4.71 4.75
CA VAL A 122 10.65 3.80 5.84
C VAL A 122 9.65 4.49 6.74
N ARG A 123 8.57 3.79 7.07
CA ARG A 123 7.61 4.19 8.10
C ARG A 123 7.54 3.09 9.14
N PHE A 124 7.75 3.43 10.40
CA PHE A 124 7.88 2.42 11.44
C PHE A 124 7.40 2.90 12.80
N SER A 125 6.90 1.96 13.59
CA SER A 125 6.52 2.16 14.98
C SER A 125 7.54 1.50 15.91
N VAL A 126 7.68 2.05 17.11
CA VAL A 126 8.48 1.49 18.19
C VAL A 126 7.63 1.49 19.45
N SER A 127 7.56 0.35 20.12
CA SER A 127 6.79 0.15 21.35
C SER A 127 7.46 -0.89 22.24
N PRO A 128 6.94 -1.16 23.45
CA PRO A 128 7.39 -2.30 24.26
C PRO A 128 7.26 -3.66 23.54
N LYS A 129 6.41 -3.77 22.50
CA LYS A 129 6.29 -5.00 21.69
C LYS A 129 7.48 -5.16 20.73
N GLY A 130 8.16 -4.08 20.36
CA GLY A 130 9.29 -4.06 19.43
C GLY A 130 9.09 -3.04 18.32
N VAL A 131 9.71 -3.32 17.17
CA VAL A 131 9.69 -2.48 15.97
C VAL A 131 8.83 -3.10 14.88
N GLU A 132 7.90 -2.34 14.31
CA GLU A 132 7.23 -2.74 13.07
C GLU A 132 7.53 -1.70 12.00
N ALA A 133 7.98 -2.14 10.82
CA ALA A 133 8.33 -1.21 9.75
C ALA A 133 7.76 -1.64 8.39
N MET A 134 7.42 -0.63 7.59
CA MET A 134 7.14 -0.72 6.17
C MET A 134 8.22 0.06 5.43
N PHE A 135 8.89 -0.59 4.48
CA PHE A 135 9.84 0.03 3.57
C PHE A 135 9.15 0.25 2.23
N VAL A 136 9.04 1.51 1.83
CA VAL A 136 8.42 1.91 0.57
C VAL A 136 9.49 2.14 -0.47
N ASN A 137 9.33 1.53 -1.64
CA ASN A 137 10.25 1.66 -2.76
C ASN A 137 9.51 2.30 -3.94
N HIS A 138 9.84 3.55 -4.24
CA HIS A 138 9.29 4.29 -5.38
C HIS A 138 10.05 4.03 -6.68
N ASP A 139 10.98 3.07 -6.70
CA ASP A 139 11.76 2.65 -7.88
C ASP A 139 11.08 1.51 -8.68
N GLY A 140 9.83 1.18 -8.33
CA GLY A 140 9.06 0.07 -8.92
C GLY A 140 9.29 -1.28 -8.24
N ASN A 141 10.22 -1.39 -7.29
CA ASN A 141 10.34 -2.58 -6.47
C ASN A 141 9.18 -2.68 -5.47
N ARG A 142 8.89 -3.91 -5.01
CA ARG A 142 7.85 -4.12 -4.00
C ARG A 142 8.25 -3.54 -2.65
N ASN A 143 7.26 -3.02 -1.95
CA ASN A 143 7.39 -2.64 -0.56
C ASN A 143 7.66 -3.88 0.31
N ARG A 144 8.36 -3.65 1.41
CA ARG A 144 8.80 -4.72 2.33
C ARG A 144 8.36 -4.41 3.74
N PHE A 145 8.24 -5.47 4.53
CA PHE A 145 7.70 -5.41 5.87
C PHE A 145 8.70 -6.05 6.82
N LEU A 146 8.89 -5.41 7.97
CA LEU A 146 9.72 -5.90 9.06
C LEU A 146 8.85 -6.06 10.29
N GLN A 147 8.77 -7.30 10.77
CA GLN A 147 7.97 -7.68 11.91
C GLN A 147 8.77 -8.55 12.87
N LYS A 148 8.40 -8.53 14.14
CA LYS A 148 9.02 -9.37 15.16
C LYS A 148 8.55 -10.81 14.99
N VAL A 149 9.47 -11.77 14.99
CA VAL A 149 9.16 -13.19 14.78
C VAL A 149 8.30 -13.75 15.92
N SER A 150 8.55 -13.30 17.15
CA SER A 150 7.83 -13.72 18.35
C SER A 150 7.88 -12.61 19.40
N PRO A 151 6.84 -12.43 20.23
CA PRO A 151 6.83 -11.42 21.28
C PRO A 151 8.00 -11.52 22.27
N GLN A 152 8.54 -12.72 22.49
CA GLN A 152 9.54 -13.00 23.52
C GLN A 152 11.00 -12.86 23.04
N ARG A 153 11.25 -12.60 21.76
CA ARG A 153 12.61 -12.57 21.19
C ARG A 153 12.88 -11.32 20.38
N GLY A 154 14.09 -10.79 20.46
CA GLY A 154 14.56 -9.69 19.61
C GLY A 154 14.88 -10.11 18.16
N GLU A 155 14.18 -11.10 17.63
CA GLU A 155 14.33 -11.61 16.26
C GLU A 155 13.23 -11.03 15.38
N TYR A 156 13.59 -10.63 14.17
CA TYR A 156 12.74 -9.94 13.20
C TYR A 156 12.84 -10.62 11.83
N ILE A 157 11.75 -10.59 11.10
CA ILE A 157 11.64 -11.09 9.73
C ILE A 157 11.45 -9.91 8.78
N LEU A 158 12.20 -9.88 7.68
CA LEU A 158 12.04 -8.96 6.56
C LEU A 158 11.49 -9.75 5.36
N TYR A 159 10.37 -9.31 4.80
CA TYR A 159 9.69 -10.02 3.72
C TYR A 159 8.94 -9.06 2.78
N ASP A 160 8.48 -9.59 1.65
CA ASP A 160 7.51 -8.94 0.77
C ASP A 160 6.18 -9.71 0.77
N ARG A 161 5.07 -9.07 0.38
CA ARG A 161 3.73 -9.68 0.41
C ARG A 161 3.55 -10.83 -0.60
N LYS A 162 4.45 -11.02 -1.58
CA LYS A 162 4.50 -12.20 -2.47
C LYS A 162 5.22 -13.40 -1.82
N GLY A 163 5.79 -13.18 -0.64
CA GLY A 163 6.31 -14.20 0.26
C GLY A 163 5.26 -15.21 0.67
N TYR A 164 4.00 -14.79 0.80
CA TYR A 164 2.91 -15.64 1.26
C TYR A 164 2.50 -16.68 0.22
N SER A 165 2.41 -17.93 0.69
CA SER A 165 1.91 -19.08 -0.04
C SER A 165 0.59 -19.55 0.57
N GLY A 166 -0.32 -20.03 -0.29
CA GLY A 166 -1.66 -20.47 0.10
C GLY A 166 -2.73 -19.40 -0.11
N GLU A 167 -3.99 -19.83 0.00
CA GLU A 167 -5.14 -18.93 0.04
C GLU A 167 -5.24 -18.33 1.46
N MET A 168 -5.62 -17.06 1.55
CA MET A 168 -5.93 -16.46 2.84
C MET A 168 -7.20 -17.11 3.41
N GLU A 169 -7.30 -17.17 4.74
CA GLU A 169 -8.58 -17.49 5.36
C GLU A 169 -9.63 -16.48 4.90
N LYS A 170 -10.86 -16.97 4.67
CA LYS A 170 -11.93 -16.17 4.07
C LYS A 170 -12.22 -14.93 4.93
N PHE A 171 -11.88 -13.75 4.42
CA PHE A 171 -12.39 -12.48 4.89
C PHE A 171 -13.79 -12.25 4.32
N ILE A 172 -14.69 -11.70 5.13
CA ILE A 172 -16.04 -11.31 4.72
C ILE A 172 -16.24 -9.85 5.09
N CYS A 173 -16.29 -8.96 4.10
CA CYS A 173 -16.78 -7.61 4.30
C CYS A 173 -18.31 -7.62 4.16
N GLU A 174 -18.99 -7.11 5.19
CA GLU A 174 -20.45 -7.00 5.26
C GLU A 174 -20.94 -5.57 4.96
N THR A 175 -20.06 -4.69 4.49
CA THR A 175 -20.40 -3.31 4.13
C THR A 175 -21.38 -3.31 2.96
N GLU A 176 -22.55 -2.69 3.15
CA GLU A 176 -23.53 -2.51 2.08
C GLU A 176 -23.03 -1.51 1.03
N GLU A 177 -23.20 -1.87 -0.24
CA GLU A 177 -22.80 -1.05 -1.36
C GLU A 177 -23.60 0.25 -1.48
N LYS A 178 -22.97 1.28 -2.02
CA LYS A 178 -23.62 2.58 -2.23
C LYS A 178 -23.31 3.10 -3.61
N ARG A 179 -24.36 3.22 -4.43
CA ARG A 179 -24.25 3.93 -5.71
C ARG A 179 -23.89 5.39 -5.49
N VAL A 180 -22.65 5.73 -5.81
CA VAL A 180 -22.16 7.12 -5.86
C VAL A 180 -22.17 7.55 -7.33
N ALA A 181 -22.96 8.56 -7.66
CA ALA A 181 -22.96 9.12 -9.01
C ALA A 181 -21.63 9.85 -9.25
N LEU A 182 -20.71 9.23 -10.00
CA LEU A 182 -19.48 9.87 -10.41
C LEU A 182 -19.80 11.02 -11.39
N ALA A 183 -19.29 12.22 -11.13
CA ALA A 183 -19.42 13.33 -12.07
C ALA A 183 -18.75 12.99 -13.42
N GLN A 184 -19.39 13.26 -14.55
CA GLN A 184 -18.84 12.97 -15.89
C GLN A 184 -17.96 14.14 -16.35
N SER A 185 -16.68 14.17 -15.95
CA SER A 185 -15.68 15.13 -16.43
C SER A 185 -14.40 14.40 -16.84
N ARG A 186 -13.81 14.78 -17.99
CA ARG A 186 -12.52 14.24 -18.47
C ARG A 186 -11.34 14.64 -17.58
N THR A 187 -11.44 15.76 -16.87
CA THR A 187 -10.42 16.25 -15.94
C THR A 187 -11.01 16.28 -14.54
N LYS A 188 -10.92 15.18 -13.80
CA LYS A 188 -11.23 15.19 -12.38
C LYS A 188 -9.97 15.56 -11.61
N LYS A 189 -10.11 16.55 -10.74
CA LYS A 189 -9.07 16.92 -9.80
C LYS A 189 -9.08 15.88 -8.68
N LEU A 190 -7.99 15.13 -8.57
CA LEU A 190 -7.75 14.28 -7.41
C LEU A 190 -7.20 15.15 -6.28
N PHE A 191 -6.44 14.57 -5.36
CA PHE A 191 -5.76 15.30 -4.30
C PHE A 191 -4.58 16.13 -4.85
N ASP A 192 -4.91 17.17 -5.62
CA ASP A 192 -4.01 18.13 -6.28
C ASP A 192 -4.09 19.55 -5.68
N ASP A 193 -4.77 19.70 -4.54
CA ASP A 193 -5.15 20.99 -3.96
C ASP A 193 -4.15 21.54 -2.93
N GLN A 194 -2.98 20.89 -2.82
CA GLN A 194 -1.89 21.23 -1.91
C GLN A 194 -2.31 21.26 -0.44
N ARG A 195 -3.17 20.33 -0.03
CA ARG A 195 -3.63 20.19 1.36
C ARG A 195 -3.39 18.80 1.90
N LEU A 196 -2.77 18.74 3.09
CA LEU A 196 -2.80 17.56 3.95
C LEU A 196 -4.00 17.67 4.89
N ARG A 197 -4.82 16.63 4.92
CA ARG A 197 -6.04 16.57 5.74
C ARG A 197 -5.83 15.61 6.89
N LYS A 198 -5.73 16.16 8.11
CA LYS A 198 -5.61 15.36 9.32
C LYS A 198 -7.00 15.10 9.92
N PHE A 199 -7.34 13.83 10.09
CA PHE A 199 -8.57 13.38 10.75
C PHE A 199 -8.25 12.72 12.09
N ARG A 200 -9.04 13.05 13.12
CA ARG A 200 -8.94 12.41 14.43
C ARG A 200 -9.68 11.08 14.39
N ILE A 201 -8.96 9.98 14.58
CA ILE A 201 -9.54 8.64 14.64
C ILE A 201 -9.70 8.18 16.10
N ALA A 202 -10.87 7.63 16.42
CA ALA A 202 -11.12 6.89 17.65
C ALA A 202 -11.14 5.39 17.33
N VAL A 203 -10.22 4.63 17.90
CA VAL A 203 -10.16 3.17 17.75
C VAL A 203 -10.52 2.50 19.05
N SER A 204 -11.71 1.92 19.11
CA SER A 204 -12.08 1.04 20.22
C SER A 204 -11.47 -0.35 20.03
N ALA A 205 -11.19 -1.05 21.13
CA ALA A 205 -10.62 -2.38 21.11
C ALA A 205 -11.37 -3.31 22.07
N THR A 206 -11.83 -4.46 21.58
CA THR A 206 -12.50 -5.45 22.43
C THR A 206 -11.53 -6.09 23.43
N GLY A 207 -12.10 -6.75 24.44
CA GLY A 207 -11.35 -7.53 25.42
C GLY A 207 -10.47 -8.59 24.76
N GLU A 208 -10.98 -9.28 23.74
CA GLU A 208 -10.28 -10.34 23.00
C GLU A 208 -9.08 -9.77 22.24
N TYR A 209 -9.27 -8.66 21.52
CA TYR A 209 -8.18 -7.96 20.83
C TYR A 209 -7.08 -7.54 21.81
N THR A 210 -7.48 -6.99 22.96
CA THR A 210 -6.53 -6.57 23.98
C THR A 210 -5.81 -7.77 24.60
N GLN A 211 -6.50 -8.88 24.87
CA GLN A 211 -5.90 -10.14 25.34
C GLN A 211 -4.89 -10.71 24.35
N PHE A 212 -5.23 -10.74 23.06
CA PHE A 212 -4.33 -11.15 21.98
C PHE A 212 -3.03 -10.34 21.99
N HIS A 213 -3.09 -9.05 22.30
CA HIS A 213 -1.92 -8.17 22.43
C HIS A 213 -1.31 -8.08 23.84
N GLY A 214 -1.56 -9.07 24.69
CA GLY A 214 -0.93 -9.20 26.00
C GLY A 214 -1.79 -8.73 27.19
N GLY A 215 -3.07 -8.46 26.97
CA GLY A 215 -4.07 -8.19 28.02
C GLY A 215 -3.93 -6.84 28.70
N THR A 216 -3.20 -5.90 28.11
CA THR A 216 -2.98 -4.56 28.70
C THR A 216 -3.34 -3.46 27.71
N VAL A 217 -3.78 -2.32 28.24
CA VAL A 217 -4.05 -1.11 27.44
C VAL A 217 -2.81 -0.71 26.62
N VAL A 218 -1.61 -0.77 27.21
CA VAL A 218 -0.34 -0.46 26.52
C VAL A 218 -0.11 -1.43 25.35
N GLY A 219 -0.39 -2.71 25.52
CA GLY A 219 -0.25 -3.73 24.48
C GLY A 219 -1.18 -3.48 23.29
N ALA A 220 -2.46 -3.20 23.55
CA ALA A 220 -3.44 -2.86 22.53
C ALA A 220 -3.10 -1.54 21.83
N LEU A 221 -2.77 -0.48 22.58
CA LEU A 221 -2.34 0.80 22.00
C LEU A 221 -1.07 0.67 21.15
N SER A 222 -0.14 -0.21 21.53
CA SER A 222 1.06 -0.48 20.73
C SER A 222 0.72 -1.08 19.37
N ALA A 223 -0.26 -1.99 19.33
CA ALA A 223 -0.74 -2.60 18.09
C ALA A 223 -1.54 -1.60 17.24
N ILE A 224 -2.48 -0.86 17.84
CA ILE A 224 -3.22 0.22 17.15
C ILE A 224 -2.25 1.23 16.53
N ASN A 225 -1.20 1.61 17.25
CA ASN A 225 -0.17 2.51 16.74
C ASN A 225 0.57 1.92 15.54
N ALA A 226 0.94 0.64 15.58
CA ALA A 226 1.58 -0.03 14.44
C ALA A 226 0.67 -0.05 13.21
N THR A 227 -0.59 -0.43 13.38
CA THR A 227 -1.60 -0.44 12.31
C THR A 227 -1.77 0.92 11.66
N LEU A 228 -2.09 1.94 12.45
CA LEU A 228 -2.29 3.29 11.92
C LEU A 228 -0.99 3.90 11.37
N THR A 229 0.18 3.47 11.84
CA THR A 229 1.46 3.89 11.27
C THR A 229 1.61 3.38 9.83
N ARG A 230 1.22 2.12 9.56
CA ARG A 230 1.26 1.50 8.24
C ARG A 230 0.18 2.06 7.32
N VAL A 231 -1.07 2.15 7.81
CA VAL A 231 -2.21 2.74 7.06
C VAL A 231 -1.89 4.17 6.63
N ASN A 232 -1.31 4.99 7.52
CA ASN A 232 -0.94 6.36 7.18
C ASN A 232 0.13 6.45 6.08
N GLU A 233 0.98 5.44 5.86
CA GLU A 233 1.93 5.50 4.74
C GLU A 233 1.20 5.51 3.41
N VAL A 234 0.17 4.68 3.28
CA VAL A 234 -0.65 4.60 2.07
C VAL A 234 -1.58 5.81 1.97
N PHE A 235 -2.29 6.17 3.05
CA PHE A 235 -3.26 7.28 3.04
C PHE A 235 -2.60 8.63 2.75
N MET A 236 -1.38 8.87 3.25
CA MET A 236 -0.67 10.12 2.97
C MET A 236 -0.12 10.16 1.54
N SER A 237 0.18 9.00 0.94
CA SER A 237 0.73 8.91 -0.42
C SER A 237 -0.37 8.96 -1.48
N ASP A 238 -1.48 8.26 -1.26
CA ASP A 238 -2.57 8.08 -2.22
C ASP A 238 -3.73 9.07 -2.01
N LEU A 239 -3.90 9.64 -0.82
CA LEU A 239 -5.09 10.41 -0.47
C LEU A 239 -4.79 11.80 0.13
N GLY A 240 -3.52 12.11 0.45
CA GLY A 240 -3.20 13.34 1.20
C GLY A 240 -3.91 13.39 2.56
N ILE A 241 -4.17 12.22 3.17
CA ILE A 241 -4.89 12.06 4.44
C ILE A 241 -3.95 11.52 5.51
N GLU A 242 -4.03 12.10 6.71
CA GLU A 242 -3.33 11.61 7.91
C GLU A 242 -4.34 11.31 9.02
N LEU A 243 -4.23 10.14 9.64
CA LEU A 243 -5.03 9.71 10.78
C LEU A 243 -4.24 9.93 12.08
N GLU A 244 -4.84 10.67 13.02
CA GLU A 244 -4.29 10.94 14.36
C GLU A 244 -5.18 10.28 15.43
N LEU A 245 -4.63 9.37 16.23
CA LEU A 245 -5.36 8.69 17.29
C LEU A 245 -5.67 9.66 18.43
N ILE A 246 -6.93 9.72 18.83
CA ILE A 246 -7.45 10.75 19.74
C ILE A 246 -6.82 10.73 21.14
N ALA A 247 -6.88 11.89 21.79
CA ALA A 247 -6.26 12.14 23.08
C ALA A 247 -6.69 11.22 24.20
N ASN A 248 -7.90 10.66 24.21
CA ASN A 248 -8.50 9.83 25.26
C ASN A 248 -8.88 8.42 24.77
N ASN A 249 -8.18 7.90 23.74
CA ASN A 249 -8.48 6.59 23.14
C ASN A 249 -8.31 5.42 24.13
N ASP A 250 -7.48 5.56 25.15
CA ASP A 250 -7.31 4.56 26.21
C ASP A 250 -8.59 4.25 27.00
N LEU A 251 -9.59 5.13 26.97
CA LEU A 251 -10.89 4.90 27.61
C LEU A 251 -11.77 3.88 26.87
N VAL A 252 -11.47 3.60 25.61
CA VAL A 252 -12.21 2.65 24.76
C VAL A 252 -11.36 1.42 24.42
N VAL A 253 -10.34 1.14 25.23
CA VAL A 253 -9.57 -0.10 25.15
C VAL A 253 -9.99 -0.98 26.32
N TYR A 254 -10.73 -2.04 26.01
CA TYR A 254 -11.25 -2.96 27.02
C TYR A 254 -10.29 -4.13 27.23
N THR A 255 -10.00 -4.49 28.47
CA THR A 255 -9.04 -5.56 28.81
C THR A 255 -9.70 -6.89 29.16
N ASP A 256 -11.01 -6.89 29.39
CA ASP A 256 -11.77 -8.05 29.84
C ASP A 256 -12.99 -8.26 28.92
N PRO A 257 -12.99 -9.31 28.08
CA PRO A 257 -14.08 -9.70 27.18
C PRO A 257 -15.45 -9.73 27.85
N GLU A 258 -15.52 -10.16 29.11
CA GLU A 258 -16.80 -10.33 29.81
C GLU A 258 -17.44 -9.01 30.24
N THR A 259 -16.69 -7.91 30.16
CA THR A 259 -17.11 -6.58 30.66
C THR A 259 -17.10 -5.51 29.59
N ASP A 260 -16.66 -5.83 28.38
CA ASP A 260 -16.71 -4.90 27.27
C ASP A 260 -18.14 -4.74 26.73
N PRO A 261 -18.42 -3.68 25.95
CA PRO A 261 -19.78 -3.40 25.49
C PRO A 261 -20.15 -4.14 24.19
N TYR A 262 -19.32 -5.06 23.71
CA TYR A 262 -19.44 -5.68 22.40
C TYR A 262 -20.07 -7.06 22.50
N GLN A 263 -21.10 -7.30 21.69
CA GLN A 263 -21.87 -8.54 21.71
C GLN A 263 -22.10 -9.03 20.28
N SER A 264 -23.16 -8.57 19.61
CA SER A 264 -23.54 -9.13 18.30
C SER A 264 -23.77 -8.10 17.21
N ASN A 265 -24.05 -6.84 17.56
CA ASN A 265 -24.19 -5.77 16.58
C ASN A 265 -23.05 -4.77 16.74
N LEU A 266 -21.86 -5.20 16.32
CA LEU A 266 -20.62 -4.46 16.50
C LEU A 266 -20.72 -3.03 15.96
N ASN A 267 -21.28 -2.82 14.76
CA ASN A 267 -21.45 -1.48 14.16
C ASN A 267 -22.26 -0.53 15.07
N THR A 268 -23.38 -0.98 15.63
CA THR A 268 -24.22 -0.13 16.50
C THR A 268 -23.56 0.06 17.87
N GLU A 269 -22.95 -1.00 18.40
CA GLU A 269 -22.31 -1.02 19.71
C GLU A 269 -21.06 -0.12 19.75
N VAL A 270 -20.21 -0.14 18.71
CA VAL A 270 -19.06 0.77 18.61
C VAL A 270 -19.52 2.22 18.47
N GLN A 271 -20.51 2.49 17.62
CA GLN A 271 -21.04 3.85 17.45
C GLN A 271 -21.59 4.41 18.76
N THR A 272 -22.31 3.58 19.52
CA THR A 272 -22.87 3.92 20.83
C THR A 272 -21.77 4.13 21.87
N THR A 273 -20.79 3.23 21.91
CA THR A 273 -19.65 3.29 22.84
C THR A 273 -18.82 4.54 22.63
N LEU A 274 -18.42 4.83 21.39
CA LEU A 274 -17.65 6.02 21.06
C LEU A 274 -18.45 7.30 21.37
N ASN A 275 -19.75 7.34 21.08
CA ASN A 275 -20.58 8.50 21.42
C ASN A 275 -20.71 8.73 22.93
N ASN A 276 -20.83 7.68 23.72
CA ASN A 276 -21.03 7.80 25.17
C ASN A 276 -19.73 8.11 25.92
N ILE A 277 -18.61 7.50 25.51
CA ILE A 277 -17.33 7.59 26.23
C ILE A 277 -16.45 8.72 25.68
N ILE A 278 -16.34 8.83 24.36
CA ILE A 278 -15.51 9.85 23.70
C ILE A 278 -16.31 11.12 23.42
N GLY A 279 -17.55 10.97 22.94
CA GLY A 279 -18.40 12.09 22.51
C GLY A 279 -18.21 12.42 21.04
N ASP A 280 -19.32 12.59 20.31
CA ASP A 280 -19.33 12.77 18.84
C ASP A 280 -18.39 13.87 18.35
N LEU A 281 -18.26 15.01 19.05
CA LEU A 281 -17.41 16.12 18.61
C LEU A 281 -15.90 15.86 18.73
N ASN A 282 -15.50 14.82 19.47
CA ASN A 282 -14.10 14.57 19.83
C ASN A 282 -13.37 13.64 18.86
N TYR A 283 -14.05 13.13 17.83
CA TYR A 283 -13.46 12.32 16.78
C TYR A 283 -14.14 12.57 15.44
N ASP A 284 -13.43 12.27 14.36
CA ASP A 284 -13.85 12.54 12.98
C ASP A 284 -14.19 11.24 12.25
N VAL A 285 -13.55 10.14 12.65
CA VAL A 285 -13.82 8.76 12.23
C VAL A 285 -13.62 7.84 13.41
N GLY A 286 -14.48 6.83 13.57
CA GLY A 286 -14.44 5.87 14.65
C GLY A 286 -14.47 4.45 14.09
N HIS A 287 -13.74 3.56 14.74
CA HIS A 287 -13.53 2.19 14.27
C HIS A 287 -13.33 1.24 15.46
N LEU A 288 -13.74 -0.02 15.33
CA LEU A 288 -13.48 -1.08 16.30
C LEU A 288 -12.45 -2.07 15.76
N PHE A 289 -11.44 -2.38 16.55
CA PHE A 289 -10.58 -3.54 16.32
C PHE A 289 -11.02 -4.70 17.21
N HIS A 290 -11.26 -5.83 16.56
CA HIS A 290 -11.81 -7.02 17.19
C HIS A 290 -10.97 -8.25 16.85
N GLU A 291 -10.82 -9.16 17.82
CA GLU A 291 -10.27 -10.49 17.57
C GLU A 291 -11.42 -11.49 17.52
N ASP A 292 -11.80 -11.88 16.32
CA ASP A 292 -12.84 -12.87 16.01
C ASP A 292 -12.64 -13.32 14.54
N THR A 293 -13.66 -13.92 13.94
CA THR A 293 -13.69 -14.36 12.55
C THR A 293 -13.28 -13.22 11.61
N ASN A 294 -12.44 -13.57 10.63
CA ASN A 294 -11.93 -12.63 9.64
C ASN A 294 -13.06 -11.93 8.88
N GLY A 295 -13.16 -10.61 9.04
CA GLY A 295 -14.20 -9.82 8.43
C GLY A 295 -14.13 -8.35 8.79
N GLY A 296 -15.09 -7.60 8.29
CA GLY A 296 -15.17 -6.17 8.53
C GLY A 296 -16.49 -5.60 8.06
N ASN A 297 -16.81 -4.42 8.58
CA ASN A 297 -17.97 -3.68 8.11
C ASN A 297 -17.75 -2.20 8.43
N ALA A 298 -17.69 -1.36 7.41
CA ALA A 298 -17.54 0.09 7.53
C ALA A 298 -18.82 0.80 8.04
N GLY A 299 -19.93 0.07 8.13
CA GLY A 299 -21.28 0.55 8.44
C GLY A 299 -21.89 1.32 7.27
N PHE A 300 -21.12 2.22 6.66
CA PHE A 300 -21.56 3.08 5.57
C PHE A 300 -20.40 3.46 4.66
N ILE A 301 -20.67 3.56 3.37
CA ILE A 301 -19.74 4.14 2.41
C ILE A 301 -19.82 5.67 2.46
N GLY A 302 -18.70 6.30 2.83
CA GLY A 302 -18.57 7.73 3.02
C GLY A 302 -19.32 8.22 4.26
N ALA A 303 -18.79 7.90 5.44
CA ALA A 303 -19.35 8.30 6.74
C ALA A 303 -18.42 9.14 7.61
N VAL A 304 -17.16 9.37 7.22
CA VAL A 304 -16.27 10.29 7.95
C VAL A 304 -16.94 11.67 8.14
N CYS A 305 -16.77 12.26 9.32
CA CYS A 305 -17.46 13.48 9.76
C CYS A 305 -18.99 13.40 9.95
N GLN A 306 -19.66 12.28 9.66
CA GLN A 306 -21.12 12.17 9.79
C GLN A 306 -21.54 11.74 11.20
N THR A 307 -22.24 12.61 11.93
CA THR A 307 -22.78 12.29 13.26
C THR A 307 -23.70 11.06 13.19
N ASN A 308 -23.55 10.15 14.17
CA ASN A 308 -24.26 8.86 14.25
C ASN A 308 -23.95 7.83 13.13
N GLN A 309 -22.95 8.07 12.29
CA GLN A 309 -22.48 7.09 11.29
C GLN A 309 -20.97 6.88 11.36
N LYS A 310 -20.21 7.95 11.60
CA LYS A 310 -18.74 7.95 11.51
C LYS A 310 -18.03 7.00 12.46
N GLY A 311 -18.70 6.51 13.51
CA GLY A 311 -18.16 5.58 14.50
C GLY A 311 -18.72 4.17 14.41
N SER A 312 -19.39 3.82 13.31
CA SER A 312 -20.14 2.57 13.17
C SER A 312 -19.38 1.51 12.35
N ALA A 313 -18.05 1.46 12.45
CA ALA A 313 -17.22 0.56 11.65
C ALA A 313 -16.37 -0.39 12.49
N TYR A 314 -16.05 -1.57 11.96
CA TYR A 314 -15.13 -2.52 12.59
C TYR A 314 -14.28 -3.30 11.58
N SER A 315 -13.12 -3.76 12.04
CA SER A 315 -12.26 -4.75 11.38
C SER A 315 -11.96 -5.87 12.38
N ALA A 316 -12.18 -7.11 11.96
CA ALA A 316 -12.02 -8.30 12.79
C ALA A 316 -11.07 -9.30 12.13
N SER A 317 -10.20 -9.91 12.93
CA SER A 317 -9.36 -11.02 12.47
C SER A 317 -8.98 -11.94 13.61
N THR A 318 -8.78 -13.23 13.30
CA THR A 318 -8.26 -14.23 14.26
C THR A 318 -6.79 -13.98 14.59
N VAL A 319 -6.12 -13.15 13.80
CA VAL A 319 -4.74 -12.69 14.01
C VAL A 319 -4.67 -11.20 13.68
N PRO A 320 -5.17 -10.30 14.55
CA PRO A 320 -5.36 -8.89 14.23
C PRO A 320 -4.05 -8.09 14.38
N GLN A 321 -3.03 -8.47 13.60
CA GLN A 321 -1.73 -7.81 13.48
C GLN A 321 -1.09 -8.08 12.12
N GLY A 322 -0.10 -7.26 11.77
CA GLY A 322 0.71 -7.45 10.57
C GLY A 322 0.10 -6.82 9.32
N ASP A 323 0.79 -6.95 8.19
CA ASP A 323 0.45 -6.23 6.96
C ASP A 323 -0.92 -6.63 6.38
N VAL A 324 -1.31 -7.90 6.55
CA VAL A 324 -2.62 -8.38 6.11
C VAL A 324 -3.75 -7.70 6.86
N PHE A 325 -3.72 -7.73 8.21
CA PHE A 325 -4.74 -7.04 9.01
C PHE A 325 -4.75 -5.53 8.74
N ASP A 326 -3.57 -4.91 8.65
CA ASP A 326 -3.50 -3.46 8.50
C ASP A 326 -3.96 -2.95 7.13
N LEU A 327 -3.62 -3.66 6.04
CA LEU A 327 -3.83 -3.17 4.68
C LEU A 327 -5.04 -3.82 3.99
N ASP A 328 -5.24 -5.12 4.18
CA ASP A 328 -6.33 -5.82 3.49
C ASP A 328 -7.65 -5.74 4.28
N TYR A 329 -7.60 -5.40 5.58
CA TYR A 329 -8.78 -5.32 6.44
C TYR A 329 -8.98 -3.87 6.90
N VAL A 330 -8.06 -3.32 7.70
CA VAL A 330 -8.24 -1.99 8.29
C VAL A 330 -8.21 -0.89 7.24
N ALA A 331 -7.24 -0.86 6.33
CA ALA A 331 -7.20 0.14 5.26
C ALA A 331 -8.37 -0.02 4.27
N HIS A 332 -8.85 -1.24 4.07
CA HIS A 332 -10.02 -1.56 3.25
C HIS A 332 -11.30 -0.97 3.83
N GLU A 333 -11.61 -1.28 5.09
CA GLU A 333 -12.80 -0.75 5.76
C GLU A 333 -12.73 0.78 5.96
N LEU A 334 -11.54 1.31 6.24
CA LEU A 334 -11.33 2.76 6.23
C LEU A 334 -11.55 3.33 4.82
N GLY A 335 -11.12 2.65 3.76
CA GLY A 335 -11.41 3.05 2.38
C GLY A 335 -12.90 3.26 2.13
N HIS A 336 -13.75 2.34 2.62
CA HIS A 336 -15.20 2.51 2.61
C HIS A 336 -15.68 3.68 3.46
N GLN A 337 -15.22 3.83 4.71
CA GLN A 337 -15.60 4.96 5.57
C GLN A 337 -15.28 6.32 4.92
N PHE A 338 -14.21 6.36 4.11
CA PHE A 338 -13.78 7.51 3.34
C PHE A 338 -14.43 7.65 1.96
N GLY A 339 -15.21 6.66 1.49
CA GLY A 339 -16.12 6.80 0.35
C GLY A 339 -15.90 5.87 -0.83
N ALA A 340 -14.90 4.98 -0.79
CA ALA A 340 -14.65 4.04 -1.88
C ALA A 340 -15.65 2.87 -1.89
N ASN A 341 -16.02 2.42 -3.09
CA ASN A 341 -16.65 1.11 -3.30
C ASN A 341 -15.58 0.07 -3.70
N HIS A 342 -15.99 -1.19 -3.77
CA HIS A 342 -15.12 -2.24 -4.30
C HIS A 342 -14.82 -2.06 -5.79
N THR A 343 -13.60 -2.38 -6.16
CA THR A 343 -13.10 -2.31 -7.55
C THR A 343 -12.97 -3.68 -8.21
N TRP A 344 -13.08 -4.77 -7.45
CA TRP A 344 -13.11 -6.14 -7.99
C TRP A 344 -14.34 -6.36 -8.89
N SER A 345 -14.30 -7.39 -9.73
CA SER A 345 -15.36 -7.65 -10.72
C SER A 345 -15.78 -9.12 -10.86
N PHE A 346 -15.48 -9.98 -9.88
CA PHE A 346 -16.00 -11.36 -9.89
C PHE A 346 -17.53 -11.45 -9.75
N ASP A 347 -18.17 -10.38 -9.27
CA ASP A 347 -19.62 -10.16 -9.25
C ASP A 347 -19.91 -8.67 -9.50
N SER A 348 -21.18 -8.26 -9.52
CA SER A 348 -21.60 -6.87 -9.70
C SER A 348 -22.31 -6.35 -8.46
N GLU A 349 -21.73 -5.32 -7.84
CA GLU A 349 -22.44 -4.47 -6.85
C GLU A 349 -23.25 -3.37 -7.53
N GLY A 350 -23.12 -3.23 -8.86
CA GLY A 350 -23.84 -2.24 -9.64
C GLY A 350 -23.47 -0.80 -9.29
N THR A 351 -22.27 -0.56 -8.74
CA THR A 351 -21.78 0.78 -8.37
C THR A 351 -21.08 1.47 -9.53
N GLY A 352 -20.75 0.74 -10.61
CA GLY A 352 -20.17 1.28 -11.84
C GLY A 352 -18.66 1.48 -11.77
N VAL A 353 -17.99 0.82 -10.83
CA VAL A 353 -16.54 0.90 -10.61
C VAL A 353 -15.88 -0.49 -10.48
N GLN A 354 -16.59 -1.55 -10.87
CA GLN A 354 -16.07 -2.93 -10.91
C GLN A 354 -15.12 -3.09 -12.10
N ALA A 355 -13.87 -2.64 -11.96
CA ALA A 355 -12.92 -2.47 -13.06
C ALA A 355 -11.59 -3.24 -12.90
N GLU A 356 -11.41 -3.98 -11.81
CA GLU A 356 -10.31 -4.94 -11.68
C GLU A 356 -10.84 -6.36 -11.92
N PRO A 357 -10.20 -7.18 -12.77
CA PRO A 357 -10.70 -8.52 -13.10
C PRO A 357 -10.77 -9.41 -11.86
N ALA A 358 -11.81 -10.24 -11.81
CA ALA A 358 -12.05 -11.24 -10.77
C ALA A 358 -11.95 -10.66 -9.35
N SER A 359 -11.12 -11.21 -8.46
CA SER A 359 -10.97 -10.69 -7.08
C SER A 359 -10.37 -9.29 -7.00
N GLY A 360 -9.84 -8.74 -8.09
CA GLY A 360 -8.98 -7.55 -8.04
C GLY A 360 -7.68 -7.78 -7.27
N SER A 361 -6.90 -6.71 -7.16
CA SER A 361 -5.55 -6.72 -6.60
C SER A 361 -5.20 -5.51 -5.73
N THR A 362 -5.94 -4.40 -5.80
CA THR A 362 -5.71 -3.23 -4.93
C THR A 362 -6.38 -3.36 -3.56
N ILE A 363 -6.22 -2.35 -2.70
CA ILE A 363 -6.79 -2.33 -1.34
C ILE A 363 -8.31 -2.54 -1.33
N MET A 364 -9.05 -1.99 -2.31
CA MET A 364 -10.51 -2.17 -2.43
C MET A 364 -10.90 -3.42 -3.24
N GLY A 365 -9.94 -4.29 -3.52
CA GLY A 365 -10.15 -5.64 -4.04
C GLY A 365 -10.31 -6.67 -2.93
N TYR A 366 -10.58 -7.90 -3.32
CA TYR A 366 -10.70 -9.10 -2.47
C TYR A 366 -9.62 -10.13 -2.83
N ALA A 367 -8.40 -9.67 -3.09
CA ALA A 367 -7.30 -10.56 -3.45
C ALA A 367 -7.09 -11.64 -2.38
N GLY A 368 -7.13 -12.92 -2.79
CA GLY A 368 -6.83 -14.06 -1.92
C GLY A 368 -8.02 -14.72 -1.24
N ILE A 369 -9.21 -14.11 -1.27
CA ILE A 369 -10.37 -14.55 -0.48
C ILE A 369 -11.57 -14.96 -1.35
N VAL A 370 -11.48 -14.82 -2.67
CA VAL A 370 -12.55 -15.21 -3.61
C VAL A 370 -12.22 -16.55 -4.26
N GLN A 371 -12.82 -17.61 -3.73
CA GLN A 371 -12.61 -18.97 -4.22
C GLN A 371 -12.86 -19.07 -5.74
N GLY A 372 -11.88 -19.61 -6.47
CA GLY A 372 -11.94 -19.78 -7.93
C GLY A 372 -11.75 -18.50 -8.75
N ASN A 373 -11.69 -17.33 -8.12
CA ASN A 373 -11.59 -16.01 -8.78
C ASN A 373 -10.43 -15.15 -8.26
N ASN A 374 -9.46 -15.74 -7.58
CA ASN A 374 -8.32 -15.01 -7.06
C ASN A 374 -7.31 -14.65 -8.16
N VAL A 375 -7.07 -13.34 -8.35
CA VAL A 375 -5.99 -12.82 -9.20
C VAL A 375 -4.63 -13.12 -8.57
N GLN A 376 -4.52 -12.96 -7.25
CA GLN A 376 -3.32 -13.20 -6.45
C GLN A 376 -3.68 -13.54 -5.00
N ASN A 377 -2.68 -13.93 -4.20
CA ASN A 377 -2.90 -14.40 -2.82
C ASN A 377 -3.21 -13.30 -1.81
N ASN A 378 -2.71 -12.07 -1.97
CA ASN A 378 -2.90 -10.96 -1.03
C ASN A 378 -3.06 -9.64 -1.78
N GLY A 379 -3.60 -8.60 -1.13
CA GLY A 379 -3.68 -7.26 -1.71
C GLY A 379 -2.32 -6.65 -2.03
N ASP A 380 -2.26 -5.81 -3.06
CA ASP A 380 -1.20 -4.82 -3.23
C ASP A 380 -1.56 -3.54 -2.45
N ASP A 381 -0.52 -2.86 -1.98
CA ASP A 381 -0.58 -1.82 -0.96
C ASP A 381 -0.75 -0.40 -1.54
N TYR A 382 -1.73 -0.24 -2.43
CA TYR A 382 -2.13 1.04 -3.05
C TYR A 382 -3.62 1.02 -3.43
N PHE A 383 -4.20 2.19 -3.65
CA PHE A 383 -5.57 2.34 -4.12
C PHE A 383 -5.65 2.40 -5.65
N HIS A 384 -6.70 1.77 -6.20
CA HIS A 384 -7.09 1.91 -7.60
C HIS A 384 -7.59 3.34 -7.88
N TYR A 385 -7.47 3.81 -9.13
CA TYR A 385 -7.98 5.11 -9.59
C TYR A 385 -9.39 5.42 -9.09
N PHE A 386 -10.34 4.49 -9.23
CA PHE A 386 -11.72 4.70 -8.78
C PHE A 386 -11.84 4.92 -7.26
N SER A 387 -11.04 4.23 -6.46
CA SER A 387 -11.04 4.40 -5.00
C SER A 387 -10.51 5.77 -4.61
N ILE A 388 -9.37 6.19 -5.18
CA ILE A 388 -8.80 7.53 -4.97
C ILE A 388 -9.81 8.59 -5.37
N LEU A 389 -10.45 8.40 -6.52
CA LEU A 389 -11.43 9.32 -7.06
C LEU A 389 -12.64 9.48 -6.13
N GLN A 390 -13.28 8.37 -5.76
CA GLN A 390 -14.47 8.39 -4.89
C GLN A 390 -14.16 9.00 -3.52
N ILE A 391 -13.01 8.66 -2.94
CA ILE A 391 -12.57 9.24 -1.67
C ILE A 391 -12.32 10.75 -1.84
N SER A 392 -11.66 11.18 -2.90
CA SER A 392 -11.41 12.62 -3.15
C SER A 392 -12.72 13.40 -3.28
N GLU A 393 -13.69 12.88 -4.05
CA GLU A 393 -15.00 13.52 -4.23
C GLU A 393 -15.76 13.60 -2.90
N TYR A 394 -15.74 12.53 -2.11
CA TYR A 394 -16.38 12.52 -0.79
C TYR A 394 -15.74 13.52 0.16
N ILE A 395 -14.42 13.51 0.29
CA ILE A 395 -13.69 14.33 1.26
C ILE A 395 -13.85 15.83 0.97
N LEU A 396 -13.95 16.22 -0.30
CA LEU A 396 -14.27 17.59 -0.70
C LEU A 396 -15.66 18.06 -0.23
N THR A 397 -16.55 17.16 0.17
CA THR A 397 -17.86 17.50 0.79
C THR A 397 -17.81 17.62 2.31
N THR A 398 -16.68 17.28 2.93
CA THR A 398 -16.50 17.26 4.38
C THR A 398 -15.74 18.50 4.89
N SER A 399 -15.77 18.74 6.21
CA SER A 399 -15.11 19.90 6.83
C SER A 399 -14.54 19.65 8.23
N CYS A 400 -14.56 18.41 8.73
CA CYS A 400 -14.10 18.12 10.08
C CYS A 400 -12.57 17.96 10.20
N ALA A 401 -11.86 17.77 9.08
CA ALA A 401 -10.41 17.64 9.09
C ALA A 401 -9.71 18.94 9.50
N VAL A 402 -8.56 18.79 10.16
CA VAL A 402 -7.58 19.86 10.29
C VAL A 402 -6.75 19.89 9.02
N GLU A 403 -6.90 20.94 8.22
CA GLU A 403 -6.16 21.10 6.97
C GLU A 403 -4.86 21.87 7.18
N THR A 404 -3.76 21.34 6.62
CA THR A 404 -2.46 22.01 6.56
C THR A 404 -2.07 22.22 5.11
N SER A 405 -1.71 23.45 4.75
CA SER A 405 -1.17 23.73 3.42
C SER A 405 0.18 23.06 3.22
N LEU A 406 0.32 22.34 2.11
CA LEU A 406 1.56 21.75 1.67
C LEU A 406 2.35 22.76 0.83
N THR A 407 3.67 22.74 0.97
CA THR A 407 4.57 23.46 0.04
C THR A 407 4.83 22.68 -1.24
N ASN A 408 4.57 21.37 -1.19
CA ASN A 408 4.66 20.45 -2.31
C ASN A 408 3.61 20.80 -3.38
N SER A 409 4.01 20.76 -4.64
CA SER A 409 3.19 21.06 -5.82
C SER A 409 2.69 19.77 -6.46
N PRO A 410 1.47 19.74 -7.02
CA PRO A 410 1.00 18.55 -7.71
C PRO A 410 1.78 18.30 -9.01
N PRO A 411 1.97 17.02 -9.40
CA PRO A 411 2.53 16.68 -10.69
C PRO A 411 1.58 17.13 -11.81
N VAL A 412 2.13 17.53 -12.95
CA VAL A 412 1.37 17.99 -14.12
C VAL A 412 1.51 16.97 -15.25
N ILE A 413 0.40 16.36 -15.64
CA ILE A 413 0.34 15.37 -16.73
C ILE A 413 0.22 16.10 -18.07
N THR A 414 1.01 15.67 -19.06
CA THR A 414 0.83 16.07 -20.46
C THR A 414 -0.47 15.48 -20.98
N PRO A 415 -1.40 16.29 -21.53
CA PRO A 415 -2.72 15.80 -21.93
C PRO A 415 -2.66 14.54 -22.80
N LEU A 416 -3.46 13.56 -22.42
CA LEU A 416 -3.53 12.28 -23.12
C LEU A 416 -4.33 12.39 -24.42
N VAL A 417 -4.09 11.45 -25.33
CA VAL A 417 -4.79 11.35 -26.62
C VAL A 417 -5.46 9.99 -26.75
N ASP A 418 -6.63 9.99 -27.39
CA ASP A 418 -7.37 8.76 -27.71
C ASP A 418 -6.70 8.02 -28.89
N TYR A 419 -6.76 6.69 -28.89
CA TYR A 419 -6.16 5.82 -29.91
C TYR A 419 -7.21 4.95 -30.61
N ILE A 420 -6.93 4.57 -31.86
CA ILE A 420 -7.66 3.51 -32.57
C ILE A 420 -6.65 2.43 -32.93
N ILE A 421 -6.91 1.19 -32.51
CA ILE A 421 -6.05 0.03 -32.76
C ILE A 421 -6.85 -1.10 -33.41
N PRO A 422 -6.23 -1.96 -34.24
CA PRO A 422 -6.91 -3.16 -34.72
C PRO A 422 -7.12 -4.20 -33.62
N ALA A 423 -8.17 -5.00 -33.77
CA ALA A 423 -8.38 -6.18 -32.94
C ALA A 423 -7.16 -7.11 -32.94
N GLY A 424 -6.85 -7.66 -31.77
CA GLY A 424 -5.69 -8.54 -31.56
C GLY A 424 -4.34 -7.84 -31.47
N THR A 425 -4.30 -6.50 -31.43
CA THR A 425 -3.05 -5.73 -31.40
C THR A 425 -2.62 -5.43 -29.97
N ALA A 426 -1.39 -5.79 -29.62
CA ALA A 426 -0.73 -5.31 -28.41
C ALA A 426 -0.37 -3.83 -28.56
N PHE A 427 -0.48 -3.06 -27.49
CA PHE A 427 -0.24 -1.62 -27.50
C PHE A 427 0.52 -1.16 -26.27
N VAL A 428 1.03 0.07 -26.33
CA VAL A 428 1.69 0.74 -25.21
C VAL A 428 1.00 2.09 -25.02
N LEU A 429 0.69 2.42 -23.77
CA LEU A 429 0.19 3.74 -23.41
C LEU A 429 1.33 4.57 -22.84
N PRO A 430 1.78 5.64 -23.52
CA PRO A 430 2.78 6.54 -22.98
C PRO A 430 2.12 7.53 -22.02
N GLY A 431 2.72 7.69 -20.84
CA GLY A 431 2.45 8.80 -19.93
C GLY A 431 3.65 9.73 -19.85
N GLU A 432 3.41 11.03 -19.78
CA GLU A 432 4.45 12.02 -19.49
C GLU A 432 3.92 12.99 -18.45
N ALA A 433 4.70 13.24 -17.41
CA ALA A 433 4.37 14.22 -16.38
C ALA A 433 5.63 14.95 -15.92
N SER A 434 5.46 16.19 -15.48
CA SER A 434 6.51 17.01 -14.87
C SER A 434 6.07 17.44 -13.49
N ASP A 435 7.02 17.53 -12.56
CA ASP A 435 6.78 18.07 -11.23
C ASP A 435 7.58 19.37 -11.03
N PRO A 436 6.96 20.46 -10.54
CA PRO A 436 7.70 21.65 -10.10
C PRO A 436 8.76 21.33 -9.03
N ASP A 437 8.50 20.34 -8.18
CA ASP A 437 9.36 19.91 -7.08
C ASP A 437 10.32 18.79 -7.55
N THR A 438 11.39 19.18 -8.26
CA THR A 438 12.39 18.28 -8.88
C THR A 438 13.08 17.25 -7.95
N GLY A 439 12.85 17.34 -6.64
CA GLY A 439 13.35 16.38 -5.65
C GLY A 439 12.47 15.14 -5.47
N ASP A 440 11.25 15.20 -5.99
CA ASP A 440 10.24 14.15 -5.85
C ASP A 440 10.39 13.09 -6.95
N VAL A 441 9.99 11.86 -6.61
CA VAL A 441 10.14 10.69 -7.49
C VAL A 441 8.76 10.32 -7.99
N LEU A 442 8.48 10.68 -9.24
CA LEU A 442 7.19 10.38 -9.85
C LEU A 442 7.02 8.88 -10.10
N THR A 443 5.87 8.35 -9.74
CA THR A 443 5.43 7.00 -10.12
C THR A 443 4.11 7.05 -10.86
N TYR A 444 3.95 6.16 -11.84
CA TYR A 444 2.87 6.10 -12.80
C TYR A 444 2.09 4.79 -12.64
N THR A 445 0.77 4.88 -12.70
CA THR A 445 -0.13 3.73 -12.70
C THR A 445 -1.12 3.89 -13.84
N TRP A 446 -1.06 2.97 -14.79
CA TRP A 446 -2.05 2.86 -15.87
C TRP A 446 -3.04 1.77 -15.53
N GLU A 447 -4.33 2.10 -15.47
CA GLU A 447 -5.39 1.19 -15.05
C GLU A 447 -6.53 1.20 -16.08
N GLN A 448 -7.07 0.03 -16.40
CA GLN A 448 -8.31 -0.04 -17.16
C GLN A 448 -9.47 0.30 -16.22
N ILE A 449 -10.41 1.11 -16.69
CA ILE A 449 -11.51 1.65 -15.89
C ILE A 449 -12.89 1.26 -16.44
N ASP A 450 -12.95 0.16 -17.20
CA ASP A 450 -14.18 -0.40 -17.75
C ASP A 450 -14.90 -1.25 -16.71
N ASP A 451 -16.09 -0.78 -16.32
CA ASP A 451 -16.99 -1.53 -15.45
C ASP A 451 -17.51 -2.80 -16.13
N GLY A 452 -17.61 -3.88 -15.36
CA GLY A 452 -18.35 -5.09 -15.76
C GLY A 452 -17.83 -6.35 -15.09
N VAL A 453 -18.67 -7.38 -15.03
CA VAL A 453 -18.36 -8.65 -14.36
C VAL A 453 -17.36 -9.48 -15.18
N VAL A 454 -16.19 -9.74 -14.62
CA VAL A 454 -15.13 -10.57 -15.20
C VAL A 454 -14.67 -11.60 -14.16
N THR A 455 -15.07 -12.86 -14.34
CA THR A 455 -14.61 -13.99 -13.52
C THR A 455 -13.40 -14.66 -14.16
N THR A 456 -12.75 -15.60 -13.47
CA THR A 456 -11.73 -16.46 -14.10
C THR A 456 -12.27 -17.13 -15.36
N GLU A 457 -13.49 -17.66 -15.30
CA GLU A 457 -14.11 -18.42 -16.39
C GLU A 457 -14.47 -17.53 -17.58
N THR A 458 -14.87 -16.27 -17.32
CA THR A 458 -15.22 -15.33 -18.38
C THR A 458 -14.04 -14.47 -18.84
N PHE A 459 -12.88 -14.49 -18.18
CA PHE A 459 -11.73 -13.70 -18.65
C PHE A 459 -11.23 -14.18 -20.02
N GLY A 460 -11.19 -13.28 -21.00
CA GLY A 460 -10.72 -13.62 -22.34
C GLY A 460 -10.75 -12.48 -23.37
N PRO A 461 -10.17 -12.70 -24.57
CA PRO A 461 -10.07 -11.69 -25.61
C PRO A 461 -11.42 -11.34 -26.26
N GLN A 462 -12.44 -12.16 -26.03
CA GLN A 462 -13.80 -12.01 -26.59
C GLN A 462 -14.75 -11.28 -25.64
N ASN A 463 -14.22 -10.72 -24.54
CA ASN A 463 -15.04 -10.04 -23.55
C ASN A 463 -15.62 -8.75 -24.12
N ALA A 464 -16.93 -8.58 -23.99
CA ALA A 464 -17.66 -7.42 -24.49
C ALA A 464 -17.69 -6.24 -23.50
N SER A 465 -17.47 -6.50 -22.22
CA SER A 465 -17.43 -5.51 -21.14
C SER A 465 -16.40 -5.89 -20.08
N GLY A 466 -16.18 -5.00 -19.10
CA GLY A 466 -15.24 -5.23 -18.00
C GLY A 466 -13.78 -5.23 -18.41
N ALA A 467 -12.93 -5.57 -17.44
CA ALA A 467 -11.49 -5.51 -17.52
C ALA A 467 -10.86 -6.63 -18.36
N ASN A 468 -9.98 -6.23 -19.27
CA ASN A 468 -9.02 -7.04 -20.01
C ASN A 468 -7.64 -7.07 -19.37
N PHE A 469 -7.34 -6.11 -18.48
CA PHE A 469 -6.03 -5.93 -17.87
C PHE A 469 -6.18 -5.67 -16.38
N ARG A 470 -5.47 -6.46 -15.57
CA ARG A 470 -5.36 -6.20 -14.12
C ARG A 470 -4.69 -4.86 -13.81
N SER A 471 -4.98 -4.31 -12.63
CA SER A 471 -4.15 -3.25 -12.08
C SER A 471 -2.77 -3.78 -11.68
N LEU A 472 -1.76 -2.91 -11.79
CA LEU A 472 -0.36 -3.17 -11.46
C LEU A 472 0.19 -1.98 -10.65
N ARG A 473 1.11 -2.29 -9.74
CA ARG A 473 1.71 -1.33 -8.82
C ARG A 473 2.29 -0.09 -9.53
N PRO A 474 2.26 1.08 -8.87
CA PRO A 474 2.98 2.26 -9.35
C PRO A 474 4.46 1.95 -9.65
N THR A 475 4.96 2.46 -10.78
CA THR A 475 6.34 2.29 -11.26
C THR A 475 6.91 3.63 -11.75
N ILE A 476 8.24 3.76 -11.82
CA ILE A 476 8.90 4.91 -12.48
C ILE A 476 8.77 4.87 -14.01
N ASP A 477 8.39 3.73 -14.58
CA ASP A 477 8.13 3.59 -16.01
C ASP A 477 6.85 4.35 -16.36
N SER A 478 7.00 5.45 -17.10
CA SER A 478 5.88 6.30 -17.46
C SER A 478 4.96 5.69 -18.52
N ALA A 479 5.42 4.65 -19.21
CA ALA A 479 4.66 3.91 -20.21
C ALA A 479 4.34 2.48 -19.75
N ARG A 480 3.13 1.99 -20.03
CA ARG A 480 2.71 0.60 -19.76
C ARG A 480 2.39 -0.14 -21.05
N TYR A 481 2.93 -1.35 -21.19
CA TYR A 481 2.59 -2.28 -22.26
C TYR A 481 1.35 -3.10 -21.89
N PHE A 482 0.51 -3.36 -22.89
CA PHE A 482 -0.73 -4.11 -22.77
C PHE A 482 -0.79 -5.21 -23.85
N PRO A 483 -0.55 -6.50 -23.49
CA PRO A 483 -0.06 -7.02 -22.19
C PRO A 483 1.38 -6.61 -21.87
N GLN A 484 1.90 -7.03 -20.70
CA GLN A 484 3.29 -6.80 -20.29
C GLN A 484 4.29 -7.18 -21.40
N LEU A 485 5.35 -6.39 -21.57
CA LEU A 485 6.31 -6.51 -22.67
C LEU A 485 6.91 -7.92 -22.81
N ALA A 486 7.17 -8.60 -21.68
CA ALA A 486 7.69 -9.98 -21.68
C ALA A 486 6.74 -10.96 -22.41
N ARG A 487 5.43 -10.78 -22.30
CA ARG A 487 4.43 -11.60 -23.00
C ARG A 487 4.31 -11.21 -24.47
N VAL A 488 4.40 -9.92 -24.77
CA VAL A 488 4.43 -9.43 -26.16
C VAL A 488 5.60 -10.04 -26.92
N ILE A 489 6.80 -10.07 -26.31
CA ILE A 489 8.01 -10.68 -26.89
C ILE A 489 7.84 -12.19 -27.10
N GLN A 490 7.07 -12.86 -26.22
CA GLN A 490 6.77 -14.29 -26.33
C GLN A 490 5.59 -14.62 -27.26
N GLY A 491 4.91 -13.60 -27.82
CA GLY A 491 3.71 -13.78 -28.62
C GLY A 491 2.46 -14.18 -27.83
N GLU A 492 2.50 -14.07 -26.50
CA GLU A 492 1.41 -14.41 -25.59
C GLU A 492 0.43 -13.24 -25.41
N LEU A 493 -0.23 -12.82 -26.49
CA LEU A 493 -1.08 -11.62 -26.49
C LEU A 493 -2.43 -11.82 -25.81
N THR A 494 -2.92 -13.05 -25.76
CA THR A 494 -4.21 -13.41 -25.18
C THR A 494 -4.05 -14.30 -23.95
N GLN A 495 -5.05 -14.30 -23.08
CA GLN A 495 -5.13 -15.21 -21.95
C GLN A 495 -6.60 -15.53 -21.67
N THR A 496 -6.89 -16.78 -21.33
CA THR A 496 -8.23 -17.23 -20.88
C THR A 496 -8.07 -18.11 -19.65
N ASN A 497 -9.09 -18.15 -18.78
CA ASN A 497 -9.07 -18.93 -17.54
C ASN A 497 -7.75 -18.78 -16.74
N PRO A 498 -7.31 -17.54 -16.47
CA PRO A 498 -6.01 -17.28 -15.86
C PRO A 498 -5.89 -17.92 -14.47
N PRO A 499 -4.82 -18.69 -14.19
CA PRO A 499 -4.58 -19.16 -12.83
C PRO A 499 -4.16 -18.01 -11.91
N ILE A 500 -4.25 -18.26 -10.61
CA ILE A 500 -3.76 -17.34 -9.57
C ILE A 500 -2.28 -16.98 -9.80
N ASN A 501 -1.93 -15.71 -9.56
CA ASN A 501 -0.60 -15.13 -9.78
C ASN A 501 -0.10 -15.13 -11.25
N SER A 502 -0.96 -15.40 -12.22
CA SER A 502 -0.64 -15.21 -13.65
C SER A 502 -0.82 -13.74 -14.08
N ALA A 503 -0.69 -13.47 -15.38
CA ALA A 503 -0.70 -12.10 -15.91
C ALA A 503 -2.05 -11.40 -15.74
N TRP A 504 -3.18 -12.07 -16.01
CA TRP A 504 -4.51 -11.46 -16.07
C TRP A 504 -4.54 -10.26 -17.04
N GLU A 505 -3.99 -10.49 -18.23
CA GLU A 505 -3.89 -9.49 -19.30
C GLU A 505 -4.21 -10.15 -20.65
N THR A 506 -5.09 -9.55 -21.44
CA THR A 506 -5.44 -10.04 -22.78
C THR A 506 -5.82 -8.90 -23.73
N VAL A 507 -5.28 -8.90 -24.95
CA VAL A 507 -5.81 -8.01 -26.01
C VAL A 507 -7.28 -8.32 -26.31
N SER A 508 -8.01 -7.36 -26.86
CA SER A 508 -9.38 -7.57 -27.35
C SER A 508 -9.35 -8.05 -28.80
N GLU A 509 -10.09 -9.11 -29.11
CA GLU A 509 -10.31 -9.62 -30.47
C GLU A 509 -11.65 -9.15 -31.06
N ILE A 510 -12.40 -8.33 -30.33
CA ILE A 510 -13.65 -7.71 -30.77
C ILE A 510 -13.57 -6.19 -30.76
N GLU A 511 -14.41 -5.56 -31.58
CA GLU A 511 -14.61 -4.11 -31.56
C GLU A 511 -15.28 -3.71 -30.25
N ARG A 512 -14.57 -2.87 -29.49
CA ARG A 512 -15.06 -2.24 -28.27
C ARG A 512 -14.17 -1.06 -27.91
N ASP A 513 -14.69 -0.23 -27.03
CA ASP A 513 -13.92 0.80 -26.35
C ASP A 513 -13.26 0.19 -25.10
N LEU A 514 -12.00 0.54 -24.89
CA LEU A 514 -11.25 0.30 -23.67
C LEU A 514 -10.90 1.65 -23.05
N ASN A 515 -11.33 1.88 -21.82
CA ASN A 515 -11.11 3.14 -21.12
C ASN A 515 -9.97 2.96 -20.11
N PHE A 516 -9.03 3.90 -20.11
CA PHE A 516 -7.86 3.86 -19.22
C PHE A 516 -7.72 5.15 -18.42
N ALA A 517 -7.26 5.03 -17.19
CA ALA A 517 -6.79 6.13 -16.37
C ALA A 517 -5.28 6.03 -16.15
N LEU A 518 -4.61 7.17 -16.27
CA LEU A 518 -3.26 7.38 -15.76
C LEU A 518 -3.36 8.09 -14.42
N THR A 519 -2.76 7.51 -13.38
CA THR A 519 -2.57 8.17 -12.08
C THR A 519 -1.07 8.41 -11.87
N VAL A 520 -0.68 9.67 -11.64
CA VAL A 520 0.71 10.07 -11.34
C VAL A 520 0.80 10.56 -9.91
N ARG A 521 1.67 9.92 -9.12
CA ARG A 521 1.96 10.26 -7.72
C ARG A 521 3.35 10.88 -7.63
N ASP A 522 3.48 11.98 -6.90
CA ASP A 522 4.78 12.61 -6.65
C ASP A 522 5.61 11.91 -5.56
N ASN A 523 4.94 11.16 -4.68
CA ASN A 523 5.53 10.51 -3.52
C ASN A 523 6.26 11.48 -2.57
N ALA A 524 5.84 12.74 -2.53
CA ALA A 524 6.48 13.78 -1.74
C ALA A 524 6.47 13.45 -0.24
N ALA A 525 7.53 13.85 0.46
CA ALA A 525 7.64 13.64 1.89
C ALA A 525 6.78 14.62 2.68
N GLY A 526 5.88 14.11 3.54
CA GLY A 526 5.00 14.92 4.38
C GLY A 526 3.58 15.11 3.83
N GLY A 527 3.29 14.57 2.64
CA GLY A 527 1.95 14.53 2.04
C GLY A 527 2.09 14.54 0.52
N GLY A 528 1.73 13.43 -0.12
CA GLY A 528 1.81 13.30 -1.59
C GLY A 528 0.70 14.08 -2.28
N GLN A 529 0.93 14.46 -3.53
CA GLN A 529 -0.09 14.98 -4.44
C GLN A 529 -0.20 14.06 -5.65
N ILE A 530 -1.41 14.05 -6.22
CA ILE A 530 -1.76 13.13 -7.30
C ILE A 530 -2.51 13.86 -8.38
N SER A 531 -2.13 13.56 -9.61
CA SER A 531 -2.87 13.96 -10.80
C SER A 531 -3.32 12.73 -11.57
N SER A 532 -4.41 12.88 -12.31
CA SER A 532 -4.88 11.86 -13.23
C SER A 532 -5.40 12.44 -14.53
N ASP A 533 -5.32 11.66 -15.59
CA ASP A 533 -5.97 11.92 -16.87
C ASP A 533 -6.50 10.59 -17.44
N VAL A 534 -7.49 10.65 -18.32
CA VAL A 534 -8.13 9.47 -18.90
C VAL A 534 -8.05 9.50 -20.42
N LEU A 535 -7.92 8.33 -21.03
CA LEU A 535 -7.98 8.18 -22.48
C LEU A 535 -8.83 6.98 -22.89
N ASN A 536 -9.26 6.99 -24.14
CA ASN A 536 -9.94 5.88 -24.78
C ASN A 536 -9.03 5.21 -25.82
N VAL A 537 -9.05 3.88 -25.83
CA VAL A 537 -8.48 3.05 -26.90
C VAL A 537 -9.63 2.31 -27.57
N ARG A 538 -9.96 2.72 -28.80
CA ARG A 538 -10.97 2.05 -29.61
C ARG A 538 -10.36 0.89 -30.37
N VAL A 539 -10.86 -0.31 -30.12
CA VAL A 539 -10.49 -1.51 -30.87
C VAL A 539 -11.37 -1.60 -32.12
N SER A 540 -10.78 -1.72 -33.30
CA SER A 540 -11.49 -1.79 -34.58
C SER A 540 -11.32 -3.14 -35.27
N ASN A 541 -12.42 -3.65 -35.82
CA ASN A 541 -12.43 -4.86 -36.66
C ASN A 541 -12.24 -4.55 -38.17
N THR A 542 -11.90 -3.31 -38.52
CA THR A 542 -11.78 -2.85 -39.92
C THR A 542 -10.40 -3.10 -40.54
N ALA A 543 -9.41 -3.47 -39.72
CA ALA A 543 -8.04 -3.80 -40.10
C ALA A 543 -7.60 -5.07 -39.35
N GLY A 544 -6.57 -5.77 -39.87
CA GLY A 544 -5.98 -6.91 -39.17
C GLY A 544 -5.01 -6.46 -38.06
N PRO A 545 -4.53 -7.38 -37.21
CA PRO A 545 -3.56 -7.03 -36.16
C PRO A 545 -2.22 -6.60 -36.74
N PHE A 546 -1.52 -5.69 -36.06
CA PHE A 546 -0.10 -5.43 -36.35
C PHE A 546 0.73 -6.67 -35.98
N VAL A 547 1.52 -7.20 -36.92
CA VAL A 547 2.33 -8.43 -36.70
C VAL A 547 3.76 -8.27 -37.21
N VAL A 548 4.75 -8.62 -36.38
CA VAL A 548 6.15 -8.75 -36.81
C VAL A 548 6.38 -10.15 -37.39
N ASN A 549 6.69 -10.24 -38.68
CA ASN A 549 6.77 -11.52 -39.42
C ASN A 549 8.21 -12.02 -39.64
N SER A 550 9.23 -11.20 -39.37
CA SER A 550 10.65 -11.52 -39.63
C SER A 550 11.35 -12.32 -38.54
N GLN A 551 10.85 -12.30 -37.30
CA GLN A 551 11.46 -12.95 -36.13
C GLN A 551 10.48 -13.94 -35.50
N ALA A 552 9.98 -14.89 -36.30
CA ALA A 552 8.96 -15.85 -35.87
C ALA A 552 9.46 -16.90 -34.85
N ALA A 553 10.77 -16.95 -34.56
CA ALA A 553 11.37 -17.84 -33.57
C ALA A 553 12.54 -17.14 -32.85
N SER A 554 13.01 -17.70 -31.73
CA SER A 554 14.18 -17.18 -31.03
C SER A 554 15.43 -17.26 -31.91
N GLU A 555 16.06 -16.12 -32.16
CA GLU A 555 17.28 -16.02 -32.95
C GLU A 555 18.47 -15.53 -32.11
N THR A 556 19.68 -15.99 -32.46
CA THR A 556 20.93 -15.49 -31.86
C THR A 556 21.61 -14.58 -32.86
N TYR A 557 21.77 -13.30 -32.49
CA TYR A 557 22.44 -12.32 -33.32
C TYR A 557 23.89 -12.11 -32.90
N ASN A 558 24.79 -12.13 -33.89
CA ASN A 558 26.17 -11.72 -33.67
C ASN A 558 26.25 -10.19 -33.61
N ALA A 559 26.96 -9.66 -32.63
CA ALA A 559 27.16 -8.22 -32.49
C ALA A 559 27.75 -7.62 -33.79
N GLY A 560 27.16 -6.50 -34.24
CA GLY A 560 27.57 -5.81 -35.47
C GLY A 560 26.94 -6.34 -36.76
N THR A 561 26.05 -7.35 -36.69
CA THR A 561 25.30 -7.83 -37.86
C THR A 561 24.03 -7.01 -38.11
N VAL A 562 23.69 -6.81 -39.38
CA VAL A 562 22.44 -6.16 -39.80
C VAL A 562 21.33 -7.21 -39.85
N GLN A 563 20.21 -6.91 -39.18
CA GLN A 563 19.02 -7.76 -39.18
C GLN A 563 17.88 -7.05 -39.89
N THR A 564 17.13 -7.80 -40.69
CA THR A 564 15.92 -7.27 -41.34
C THR A 564 14.72 -7.54 -40.44
N VAL A 565 14.02 -6.47 -40.06
CA VAL A 565 12.73 -6.55 -39.37
C VAL A 565 11.64 -6.20 -40.38
N SER A 566 10.69 -7.10 -40.59
CA SER A 566 9.53 -6.93 -41.46
C SER A 566 8.26 -7.16 -40.67
N TRP A 567 7.27 -6.29 -40.84
CA TRP A 567 5.97 -6.37 -40.18
C TRP A 567 4.85 -6.17 -41.19
N ASP A 568 3.67 -6.70 -40.87
CA ASP A 568 2.42 -6.40 -41.57
C ASP A 568 1.76 -5.20 -40.87
N VAL A 569 1.54 -4.13 -41.64
CA VAL A 569 0.77 -2.95 -41.17
C VAL A 569 -0.73 -3.25 -41.15
N ALA A 570 -1.17 -4.37 -41.72
CA ALA A 570 -2.50 -4.93 -41.63
C ALA A 570 -3.65 -3.98 -42.02
N GLY A 571 -3.34 -3.00 -42.89
CA GLY A 571 -4.27 -1.98 -43.36
C GLY A 571 -4.44 -0.78 -42.42
N THR A 572 -3.56 -0.62 -41.42
CA THR A 572 -3.47 0.56 -40.54
C THR A 572 -2.50 1.63 -41.02
#